data_AF-A0A367KY72-F1
#
_entry.id   AF-A0A367KY72-F1
#
_cell.length_a   1.000
_cell.length_b   1.000
_cell.length_c   1.000
_cell.angle_alpha   90.00
_cell.angle_beta   90.00
_cell.angle_gamma   90.00
#
_symmetry.space_group_name_H-M   'P 1'
#
loop_
_entity.id
_entity.type
_entity.pdbx_description
1 polymer ?
#
loop_
_entity_poly.entity_id
_entity_poly.type
_entity_poly.pdbx_seq_one_letter_code
_entity_poly.pdbx_strand_id
1 'polypeptide(L)'
;MSLFRTTGKVKKPDEKFEEMKDSIEKFQDNLYVIEKLYSKIGKRQQELENNYNHFATSIRGLSGLETNIDQQLRQFAESVEHYANAFKERRRKEELLFLNDLHELFNYCNAAKERLTERDKKQITFENMSTELQGIVLERERALYPGKDLGSTSGMKIAETMADKMTDIGKARSEKIVKLENKIKQLGQQVAKATDENNNYSTQMMKEFILFKETKETELKQSLAAYADCYIEFYEKSVSIWDNILPVLNEIQ
;
A
#
# COMPACT_ATOMS: atom_id res chain seq x y z
N MET A 1 18.90 16.57 17.65
CA MET A 1 17.45 16.31 17.47
C MET A 1 17.20 14.86 17.83
N SER A 2 16.73 14.59 19.06
CA SER A 2 16.58 13.23 19.57
C SER A 2 15.45 12.52 18.82
N LEU A 3 15.82 11.48 18.06
CA LEU A 3 14.93 10.48 17.50
C LEU A 3 14.30 9.69 18.65
N PHE A 4 13.26 10.22 19.27
CA PHE A 4 12.36 9.37 20.05
C PHE A 4 11.63 8.46 19.06
N ARG A 5 12.05 7.19 19.01
CA ARG A 5 11.25 6.13 18.40
C ARG A 5 9.93 6.07 19.17
N THR A 6 8.87 6.63 18.59
CA THR A 6 7.50 6.42 19.05
C THR A 6 7.10 4.98 18.73
N THR A 7 7.41 4.07 19.64
CA THR A 7 6.92 2.69 19.62
C THR A 7 5.63 2.63 20.44
N GLY A 8 4.50 2.32 19.80
CA GLY A 8 3.21 2.15 20.45
C GLY A 8 2.12 1.88 19.42
N LYS A 9 0.97 1.37 19.85
CA LYS A 9 -0.25 1.33 19.04
C LYS A 9 -1.03 2.61 19.29
N VAL A 10 -1.76 3.08 18.27
CA VAL A 10 -2.74 4.17 18.44
C VAL A 10 -3.74 3.73 19.52
N LYS A 11 -3.90 4.52 20.58
CA LYS A 11 -4.80 4.20 21.70
C LYS A 11 -6.25 4.46 21.33
N LYS A 12 -6.51 5.48 20.51
CA LYS A 12 -7.84 5.83 19.99
C LYS A 12 -7.83 5.79 18.47
N PRO A 13 -7.90 4.60 17.87
CA PRO A 13 -7.97 4.48 16.41
C PRO A 13 -9.28 5.10 15.93
N ASP A 14 -9.18 5.90 14.88
CA ASP A 14 -10.33 6.47 14.19
C ASP A 14 -10.70 5.50 13.06
N GLU A 15 -11.93 4.99 13.11
CA GLU A 15 -12.48 3.91 12.30
C GLU A 15 -12.23 4.12 10.81
N LYS A 16 -12.38 5.36 10.32
CA LYS A 16 -12.22 5.68 8.90
C LYS A 16 -10.82 5.34 8.37
N PHE A 17 -9.77 5.47 9.19
CA PHE A 17 -8.42 5.15 8.75
C PHE A 17 -8.09 3.66 8.85
N GLU A 18 -8.75 2.94 9.76
CA GLU A 18 -8.66 1.47 9.78
C GLU A 18 -9.35 0.88 8.54
N GLU A 19 -10.52 1.41 8.17
CA GLU A 19 -11.17 1.06 6.90
C GLU A 19 -10.29 1.36 5.68
N MET A 20 -9.55 2.49 5.69
CA MET A 20 -8.59 2.80 4.63
C MET A 20 -7.49 1.76 4.52
N LYS A 21 -6.86 1.39 5.64
CA LYS A 21 -5.81 0.36 5.67
C LYS A 21 -6.33 -0.97 5.14
N ASP A 22 -7.47 -1.41 5.65
CA ASP A 22 -8.09 -2.68 5.29
C ASP A 22 -8.49 -2.70 3.80
N SER A 23 -8.99 -1.57 3.28
CA SER A 23 -9.28 -1.41 1.85
C SER A 23 -8.03 -1.47 0.98
N ILE A 24 -6.91 -0.87 1.39
CA ILE A 24 -5.65 -0.91 0.62
C ILE A 24 -5.05 -2.31 0.67
N GLU A 25 -5.08 -2.96 1.84
CA GLU A 25 -4.57 -4.31 2.03
C GLU A 25 -5.32 -5.32 1.17
N LYS A 26 -6.65 -5.34 1.22
CA LYS A 26 -7.48 -6.18 0.36
C LYS A 26 -7.22 -5.94 -1.13
N PHE A 27 -7.04 -4.68 -1.53
CA PHE A 27 -6.76 -4.36 -2.92
C PHE A 27 -5.36 -4.87 -3.33
N GLN A 28 -4.34 -4.66 -2.49
CA GLN A 28 -2.99 -5.16 -2.74
C GLN A 28 -2.93 -6.69 -2.81
N ASP A 29 -3.65 -7.39 -1.95
CA ASP A 29 -3.74 -8.86 -1.98
C ASP A 29 -4.34 -9.35 -3.30
N ASN A 30 -5.39 -8.68 -3.78
CA ASN A 30 -5.99 -8.98 -5.09
C ASN A 30 -4.99 -8.74 -6.23
N LEU A 31 -4.21 -7.66 -6.20
CA LEU A 31 -3.16 -7.41 -7.19
C LEU A 31 -2.11 -8.53 -7.18
N TYR A 32 -1.72 -9.04 -6.01
CA TYR A 32 -0.78 -10.16 -5.90
C TYR A 32 -1.32 -11.45 -6.49
N VAL A 33 -2.61 -11.73 -6.28
CA VAL A 33 -3.28 -12.87 -6.92
C VAL A 33 -3.24 -12.72 -8.44
N ILE A 34 -3.55 -11.53 -8.97
CA ILE A 34 -3.53 -11.25 -10.41
C ILE A 34 -2.11 -11.44 -10.98
N GLU A 35 -1.09 -10.84 -10.35
CA GLU A 35 0.31 -10.97 -10.77
C GLU A 35 0.75 -12.43 -10.83
N LYS A 36 0.41 -13.23 -9.81
CA LYS A 36 0.75 -14.66 -9.76
C LYS A 36 0.03 -15.46 -10.84
N LEU A 37 -1.24 -15.16 -11.13
CA LEU A 37 -1.97 -15.78 -12.24
C LEU A 37 -1.34 -15.41 -13.57
N TYR A 38 -0.99 -14.13 -13.74
CA TYR A 38 -0.40 -13.62 -14.96
C TYR A 38 0.97 -14.23 -15.24
N SER A 39 1.81 -14.42 -14.21
CA SER A 39 3.08 -15.16 -14.34
C SER A 39 2.89 -16.59 -14.86
N LYS A 40 1.85 -17.30 -14.40
CA LYS A 40 1.52 -18.65 -14.89
C LYS A 40 1.01 -18.62 -16.33
N ILE A 41 0.14 -17.66 -16.65
CA ILE A 41 -0.39 -17.47 -18.01
C ILE A 41 0.77 -17.19 -18.98
N GLY A 42 1.68 -16.27 -18.63
CA GLY A 42 2.84 -15.93 -19.44
C GLY A 42 3.73 -17.14 -19.75
N LYS A 43 4.01 -17.99 -18.75
CA LYS A 43 4.75 -19.25 -18.96
C LYS A 43 4.02 -20.17 -19.94
N ARG A 44 2.71 -20.35 -19.76
CA ARG A 44 1.91 -21.21 -20.63
C ARG A 44 1.84 -20.67 -22.07
N GLN A 45 1.72 -19.36 -22.23
CA GLN A 45 1.75 -18.70 -23.54
C GLN A 45 3.11 -18.86 -24.22
N GLN A 46 4.21 -18.78 -23.48
CA GLN A 46 5.56 -19.01 -24.00
C GLN A 46 5.77 -20.47 -24.42
N GLU A 47 5.31 -21.43 -23.63
CA GLU A 47 5.30 -22.85 -24.02
C GLU A 47 4.52 -23.06 -25.33
N LEU A 48 3.35 -22.42 -25.46
CA LEU A 48 2.50 -22.55 -26.63
C LEU A 48 3.15 -21.93 -27.88
N GLU A 49 3.77 -20.75 -27.76
CA GLU A 49 4.62 -20.16 -28.81
C GLU A 49 5.68 -21.16 -29.29
N ASN A 50 6.44 -21.72 -28.34
CA ASN A 50 7.50 -22.68 -28.66
C ASN A 50 6.93 -23.91 -29.38
N ASN A 51 5.80 -24.45 -28.92
CA ASN A 51 5.16 -25.61 -29.55
C ASN A 51 4.74 -25.32 -31.00
N TYR A 52 4.18 -24.14 -31.30
CA TYR A 52 3.84 -23.77 -32.67
C TYR A 52 5.08 -23.63 -33.56
N ASN A 53 6.18 -23.04 -33.05
CA ASN A 53 7.43 -22.95 -33.79
C ASN A 53 8.03 -24.34 -34.10
N HIS A 54 7.99 -25.25 -33.13
CA HIS A 54 8.43 -26.64 -33.34
C HIS A 54 7.53 -27.35 -34.36
N PHE A 55 6.21 -27.19 -34.26
CA PHE A 55 5.26 -27.76 -35.20
C PHE A 55 5.50 -27.27 -36.63
N ALA A 56 5.68 -25.97 -36.83
CA ALA A 56 6.01 -25.40 -38.14
C ALA A 56 7.32 -25.99 -38.71
N THR A 57 8.35 -26.13 -37.86
CA THR A 57 9.62 -26.74 -38.25
C THR A 57 9.44 -28.20 -38.69
N SER A 58 8.65 -28.98 -37.96
CA SER A 58 8.34 -30.37 -38.33
C SER A 58 7.60 -30.45 -39.66
N ILE A 59 6.63 -29.57 -39.92
CA ILE A 59 5.90 -29.51 -41.19
C ILE A 59 6.83 -29.17 -42.36
N ARG A 60 7.78 -28.23 -42.20
CA ARG A 60 8.80 -27.99 -43.24
C ARG A 60 9.69 -29.18 -43.49
N GLY A 61 10.06 -29.91 -42.44
CA GLY A 61 10.80 -31.15 -42.57
C GLY A 61 10.04 -32.16 -43.42
N LEU A 62 8.74 -32.31 -43.17
CA LEU A 62 7.86 -33.17 -43.96
C LEU A 62 7.71 -32.69 -45.41
N SER A 63 7.60 -31.38 -45.63
CA SER A 63 7.50 -30.82 -46.99
C SER A 63 8.69 -31.22 -47.86
N GLY A 64 9.90 -31.26 -47.29
CA GLY A 64 11.11 -31.70 -47.99
C GLY A 64 11.12 -33.18 -48.38
N LEU A 65 10.23 -34.00 -47.84
CA LEU A 65 10.09 -35.44 -48.16
C LEU A 65 8.96 -35.71 -49.15
N GLU A 66 7.95 -34.84 -49.21
CA GLU A 66 6.76 -34.99 -50.06
C GLU A 66 6.94 -34.26 -51.39
N THR A 67 6.71 -34.92 -52.53
CA THR A 67 6.89 -34.31 -53.85
C THR A 67 5.65 -33.61 -54.40
N ASN A 68 4.45 -34.06 -54.02
CA ASN A 68 3.20 -33.58 -54.61
C ASN A 68 2.56 -32.41 -53.85
N ILE A 69 2.91 -32.26 -52.56
CA ILE A 69 2.28 -31.28 -51.65
C ILE A 69 3.31 -30.39 -50.92
N ASP A 70 4.58 -30.37 -51.37
CA ASP A 70 5.67 -29.60 -50.73
C ASP A 70 5.28 -28.13 -50.56
N GLN A 71 4.80 -27.50 -51.63
CA GLN A 71 4.48 -26.06 -51.61
C GLN A 71 3.38 -25.74 -50.60
N GLN A 72 2.31 -26.53 -50.55
CA GLN A 72 1.20 -26.32 -49.63
C GLN A 72 1.65 -26.54 -48.17
N LEU A 73 2.47 -27.57 -47.92
CA LEU A 73 3.05 -27.82 -46.60
C LEU A 73 4.00 -26.68 -46.16
N ARG A 74 4.81 -26.14 -47.07
CA ARG A 74 5.67 -24.97 -46.77
C ARG A 74 4.85 -23.74 -46.39
N GLN A 75 3.80 -23.43 -47.16
CA GLN A 75 2.93 -22.29 -46.89
C GLN A 75 2.15 -22.47 -45.58
N PHE A 76 1.73 -23.70 -45.28
CA PHE A 76 1.11 -24.02 -44.00
C PHE A 76 2.08 -23.81 -42.83
N ALA A 77 3.30 -24.34 -42.92
CA ALA A 77 4.33 -24.11 -41.91
C ALA A 77 4.63 -22.62 -41.70
N GLU A 78 4.72 -21.83 -42.78
CA GLU A 78 4.91 -20.39 -42.70
C GLU A 78 3.75 -19.69 -41.98
N SER A 79 2.50 -20.09 -42.27
CA SER A 79 1.31 -19.56 -41.60
C SER A 79 1.30 -19.88 -40.10
N VAL A 80 1.73 -21.09 -39.72
CA VAL A 80 1.90 -21.47 -38.31
C VAL A 80 2.97 -20.59 -37.62
N GLU A 81 4.08 -20.27 -38.29
CA GLU A 81 5.07 -19.36 -37.72
C GLU A 81 4.57 -17.92 -37.60
N HIS A 82 3.83 -17.42 -38.59
CA HIS A 82 3.19 -16.10 -38.49
C HIS A 82 2.23 -16.06 -37.30
N TYR A 83 1.50 -17.14 -37.03
CA TYR A 83 0.64 -17.27 -35.86
C TYR A 83 1.44 -17.35 -34.55
N ALA A 84 2.54 -18.09 -34.51
CA ALA A 84 3.45 -18.13 -33.35
C ALA A 84 4.04 -16.74 -33.04
N ASN A 85 4.42 -15.99 -34.08
CA ASN A 85 4.91 -14.62 -33.97
C ASN A 85 3.82 -13.67 -33.45
N ALA A 86 2.56 -13.81 -33.91
CA ALA A 86 1.43 -13.05 -33.38
C ALA A 86 1.23 -13.33 -31.87
N PHE A 87 1.37 -14.58 -31.43
CA PHE A 87 1.36 -14.93 -30.01
C PHE A 87 2.47 -14.24 -29.21
N LYS A 88 3.69 -14.20 -29.77
CA LYS A 88 4.84 -13.54 -29.15
C LYS A 88 4.64 -12.03 -29.01
N GLU A 89 4.14 -11.38 -30.08
CA GLU A 89 3.83 -9.95 -30.07
C GLU A 89 2.75 -9.61 -29.05
N ARG A 90 1.65 -10.37 -29.00
CA ARG A 90 0.57 -10.19 -28.04
C ARG A 90 1.08 -10.26 -26.60
N ARG A 91 1.82 -11.33 -26.25
CA ARG A 91 2.39 -11.50 -24.91
C ARG A 91 3.31 -10.34 -24.52
N ARG A 92 4.16 -9.86 -25.43
CA ARG A 92 5.03 -8.70 -25.18
C ARG A 92 4.22 -7.42 -24.95
N LYS A 93 3.14 -7.21 -25.70
CA LYS A 93 2.25 -6.06 -25.51
C LYS A 93 1.52 -6.12 -24.17
N GLU A 94 0.94 -7.28 -23.84
CA GLU A 94 0.26 -7.47 -22.55
C GLU A 94 1.24 -7.26 -21.37
N GLU A 95 2.48 -7.74 -21.46
CA GLU A 95 3.51 -7.50 -20.43
C GLU A 95 3.85 -6.02 -20.27
N LEU A 96 3.99 -5.28 -21.38
CA LEU A 96 4.33 -3.86 -21.32
C LEU A 96 3.20 -2.97 -20.83
N LEU A 97 1.96 -3.28 -21.19
CA LEU A 97 0.80 -2.43 -20.88
C LEU A 97 0.16 -2.85 -19.57
N PHE A 98 -0.21 -4.12 -19.43
CA PHE A 98 -0.99 -4.58 -18.28
C PHE A 98 -0.12 -4.82 -17.04
N LEU A 99 1.01 -5.51 -17.19
CA LEU A 99 1.85 -5.86 -16.03
C LEU A 99 2.54 -4.62 -15.43
N ASN A 100 2.96 -3.67 -16.28
CA ASN A 100 3.52 -2.41 -15.81
C ASN A 100 2.52 -1.62 -14.96
N ASP A 101 1.29 -1.46 -15.43
CA ASP A 101 0.23 -0.76 -14.69
C ASP A 101 -0.08 -1.47 -13.34
N LEU A 102 -0.08 -2.80 -13.30
CA LEU A 102 -0.24 -3.54 -12.04
C LEU A 102 0.87 -3.21 -11.04
N HIS A 103 2.13 -3.10 -11.50
CA HIS A 103 3.25 -2.72 -10.65
C HIS A 103 3.15 -1.26 -10.17
N GLU A 104 2.64 -0.35 -11.00
CA GLU A 104 2.37 1.03 -10.60
C GLU A 104 1.29 1.09 -9.50
N LEU A 105 0.19 0.35 -9.66
CA LEU A 105 -0.86 0.21 -8.64
C LEU A 105 -0.32 -0.37 -7.32
N PHE A 106 0.62 -1.32 -7.39
CA PHE A 106 1.34 -1.84 -6.22
C PHE A 106 2.13 -0.75 -5.50
N ASN A 107 2.87 0.06 -6.25
CA ASN A 107 3.65 1.17 -5.70
C ASN A 107 2.75 2.21 -5.03
N TYR A 108 1.59 2.53 -5.63
CA TYR A 108 0.60 3.40 -5.00
C TYR A 108 0.05 2.81 -3.69
N CYS A 109 -0.22 1.50 -3.64
CA CYS A 109 -0.65 0.85 -2.39
C CYS A 109 0.41 0.99 -1.28
N ASN A 110 1.68 0.74 -1.62
CA ASN A 110 2.78 0.88 -0.68
C ASN A 110 2.91 2.33 -0.18
N ALA A 111 2.88 3.30 -1.09
CA ALA A 111 2.92 4.72 -0.73
C ALA A 111 1.74 5.10 0.20
N ALA A 112 0.52 4.65 -0.09
CA ALA A 112 -0.64 4.91 0.76
C ALA A 112 -0.50 4.28 2.15
N LYS A 113 0.01 3.05 2.25
CA LYS A 113 0.30 2.38 3.54
C LYS A 113 1.37 3.13 4.34
N GLU A 114 2.41 3.62 3.70
CA GLU A 114 3.45 4.43 4.35
C GLU A 114 2.88 5.73 4.92
N ARG A 115 2.00 6.42 4.18
CA ARG A 115 1.33 7.64 4.63
C ARG A 115 0.40 7.38 5.82
N LEU A 116 -0.36 6.29 5.80
CA LEU A 116 -1.18 5.87 6.94
C LEU A 116 -0.33 5.55 8.18
N THR A 117 0.81 4.89 7.98
CA THR A 117 1.76 4.59 9.06
C THR A 117 2.34 5.87 9.67
N GLU A 118 2.66 6.87 8.84
CA GLU A 118 3.15 8.16 9.31
C GLU A 118 2.06 8.97 10.05
N ARG A 119 0.80 8.88 9.60
CA ARG A 119 -0.36 9.42 10.33
C ARG A 119 -0.45 8.81 11.73
N ASP A 120 -0.34 7.49 11.83
CA ASP A 120 -0.42 6.79 13.11
C ASP A 120 0.70 7.21 14.06
N LYS A 121 1.94 7.40 13.57
CA LYS A 121 3.04 7.93 14.39
C LYS A 121 2.73 9.32 14.94
N LYS A 122 2.11 10.20 14.15
CA LYS A 122 1.70 11.54 14.59
C LYS A 122 0.60 11.44 15.66
N GLN A 123 -0.38 10.57 15.46
CA GLN A 123 -1.44 10.30 16.43
C GLN A 123 -0.85 9.78 17.76
N ILE A 124 0.05 8.79 17.73
CA ILE A 124 0.73 8.26 18.92
C ILE A 124 1.51 9.36 19.63
N THR A 125 2.21 10.21 18.89
CA THR A 125 2.97 11.34 19.45
C THR A 125 2.05 12.30 20.20
N PHE A 126 0.93 12.69 19.58
CA PHE A 126 -0.09 13.54 20.21
C PHE A 126 -0.68 12.89 21.48
N GLU A 127 -1.03 11.60 21.42
CA GLU A 127 -1.60 10.87 22.56
C GLU A 127 -0.61 10.75 23.74
N ASN A 128 0.67 10.52 23.44
CA ASN A 128 1.73 10.45 24.45
C ASN A 128 1.96 11.82 25.11
N MET A 129 2.06 12.90 24.33
CA MET A 129 2.21 14.25 24.86
C MET A 129 0.99 14.66 25.70
N SER A 130 -0.22 14.29 25.28
CA SER A 130 -1.44 14.55 26.04
C SER A 130 -1.47 13.78 27.36
N THR A 131 -1.03 12.52 27.35
CA THR A 131 -0.92 11.69 28.57
C THR A 131 0.12 12.27 29.53
N GLU A 132 1.29 12.69 29.03
CA GLU A 132 2.33 13.33 29.85
C GLU A 132 1.80 14.61 30.49
N LEU A 133 1.15 15.48 29.70
CA LEU A 133 0.56 16.72 30.21
C LEU A 133 -0.43 16.45 31.34
N GLN A 134 -1.35 15.49 31.17
CA GLN A 134 -2.29 15.08 32.22
C GLN A 134 -1.56 14.60 33.49
N GLY A 135 -0.48 13.83 33.34
CA GLY A 135 0.35 13.38 34.46
C GLY A 135 0.97 14.54 35.25
N ILE A 136 1.51 15.55 34.55
CA ILE A 136 2.12 16.73 35.19
C ILE A 136 1.04 17.61 35.86
N VAL A 137 -0.14 17.75 35.25
CA VAL A 137 -1.28 18.45 35.87
C VAL A 137 -1.69 17.77 37.19
N LEU A 138 -1.81 16.44 37.19
CA LEU A 138 -2.11 15.68 38.42
C LEU A 138 -1.00 15.81 39.48
N GLU A 139 0.28 15.84 39.08
CA GLU A 139 1.39 16.08 40.02
C GLU A 139 1.30 17.48 40.65
N ARG A 140 0.97 18.50 39.85
CA ARG A 140 0.74 19.86 40.35
C ARG A 140 -0.42 19.89 41.35
N GLU A 141 -1.54 19.24 41.04
CA GLU A 141 -2.70 19.19 41.95
C GLU A 141 -2.36 18.52 43.28
N ARG A 142 -1.62 17.40 43.26
CA ARG A 142 -1.12 16.75 44.49
C ARG A 142 -0.17 17.66 45.27
N ALA A 143 0.69 18.40 44.58
CA ALA A 143 1.58 19.37 45.21
C ALA A 143 0.80 20.57 45.79
N LEU A 144 -0.36 20.94 45.23
CA LEU A 144 -1.22 22.01 45.73
C LEU A 144 -2.07 21.57 46.94
N TYR A 145 -2.46 20.29 47.00
CA TYR A 145 -3.27 19.71 48.08
C TYR A 145 -2.68 18.41 48.66
N PRO A 146 -1.57 18.46 49.42
CA PRO A 146 -0.99 17.30 50.08
C PRO A 146 -1.94 16.84 51.19
N GLY A 147 -2.37 15.58 51.15
CA GLY A 147 -3.20 14.97 52.19
C GLY A 147 -4.69 14.83 51.89
N LYS A 148 -5.15 15.20 50.68
CA LYS A 148 -6.50 14.84 50.20
C LYS A 148 -6.49 13.48 49.50
N ASP A 149 -5.83 12.49 50.10
CA ASP A 149 -6.01 11.09 49.69
C ASP A 149 -7.23 10.55 50.46
N LEU A 150 -8.21 10.03 49.73
CA LEU A 150 -9.42 9.43 50.28
C LEU A 150 -9.04 8.12 50.98
N GLY A 151 -8.81 8.19 52.29
CA GLY A 151 -8.78 7.01 53.17
C GLY A 151 -7.42 6.70 53.79
N SER A 152 -6.98 7.51 54.75
CA SER A 152 -6.20 6.99 55.87
C SER A 152 -6.30 7.91 57.08
N THR A 153 -7.18 7.53 58.00
CA THR A 153 -7.16 7.95 59.40
C THR A 153 -5.89 7.41 60.06
N SER A 154 -4.88 8.25 60.22
CA SER A 154 -3.95 8.12 61.35
C SER A 154 -3.27 9.45 61.62
N GLY A 155 -3.65 10.08 62.72
CA GLY A 155 -3.13 11.37 63.12
C GLY A 155 -1.68 11.29 63.62
N MET A 156 -0.99 12.42 63.58
CA MET A 156 -0.06 12.73 64.66
C MET A 156 0.12 14.23 64.80
N LYS A 157 -0.15 14.70 66.03
CA LYS A 157 0.21 16.02 66.54
C LYS A 157 1.74 16.14 66.58
N ILE A 158 2.31 17.11 65.88
CA ILE A 158 3.62 17.68 66.23
C ILE A 158 3.48 19.20 66.04
N ALA A 159 2.89 19.84 67.05
CA ALA A 159 3.11 21.25 67.28
C ALA A 159 4.44 21.39 68.03
N GLU A 160 5.17 22.47 67.75
CA GLU A 160 6.10 23.11 68.69
C GLU A 160 7.62 22.84 68.58
N THR A 161 8.15 22.40 67.44
CA THR A 161 9.62 22.50 67.17
C THR A 161 9.99 22.74 65.69
N MET A 162 9.21 23.43 64.85
CA MET A 162 9.60 23.64 63.44
C MET A 162 9.07 24.94 62.79
N ALA A 163 9.11 26.10 63.45
CA ALA A 163 8.72 27.34 62.77
C ALA A 163 9.63 27.68 61.56
N ASP A 164 10.95 27.53 61.73
CA ASP A 164 11.94 27.89 60.70
C ASP A 164 12.02 26.86 59.54
N LYS A 165 11.88 25.56 59.86
CA LYS A 165 11.80 24.47 58.86
C LYS A 165 10.49 24.47 58.06
N MET A 166 9.40 24.98 58.64
CA MET A 166 8.09 25.02 57.99
C MET A 166 8.02 26.13 56.93
N THR A 167 8.74 27.24 57.11
CA THR A 167 8.96 28.27 56.10
C THR A 167 9.75 27.76 54.89
N ASP A 168 10.82 26.98 55.10
CA ASP A 168 11.63 26.43 54.01
C ASP A 168 10.90 25.32 53.23
N ILE A 169 10.15 24.45 53.93
CA ILE A 169 9.29 23.45 53.28
C ILE A 169 8.20 24.13 52.43
N GLY A 170 7.62 25.24 52.92
CA GLY A 170 6.65 26.04 52.18
C GLY A 170 7.24 26.69 50.92
N LYS A 171 8.46 27.26 51.01
CA LYS A 171 9.17 27.87 49.87
C LYS A 171 9.54 26.83 48.82
N ALA A 172 10.16 25.70 49.20
CA ALA A 172 10.54 24.63 48.28
C ALA A 172 9.31 24.04 47.53
N ARG A 173 8.17 23.96 48.22
CA ARG A 173 6.90 23.52 47.63
C ARG A 173 6.35 24.55 46.64
N SER A 174 6.36 25.82 47.00
CA SER A 174 5.96 26.91 46.10
C SER A 174 6.82 26.92 44.82
N GLU A 175 8.14 26.77 44.96
CA GLU A 175 9.06 26.67 43.82
C GLU A 175 8.77 25.44 42.94
N LYS A 176 8.45 24.28 43.54
CA LYS A 176 8.05 23.08 42.80
C LYS A 176 6.77 23.33 42.00
N ILE A 177 5.77 23.99 42.59
CA ILE A 177 4.51 24.33 41.90
C ILE A 177 4.78 25.25 40.71
N VAL A 178 5.59 26.29 40.87
CA VAL A 178 5.94 27.22 39.78
C VAL A 178 6.69 26.47 38.65
N LYS A 179 7.60 25.56 38.97
CA LYS A 179 8.28 24.71 37.98
C LYS A 179 7.30 23.82 37.22
N LEU A 180 6.35 23.20 37.91
CA LEU A 180 5.30 22.38 37.30
C LEU A 180 4.36 23.21 36.42
N GLU A 181 3.99 24.43 36.84
CA GLU A 181 3.18 25.36 36.04
C GLU A 181 3.88 25.78 34.74
N ASN A 182 5.17 26.10 34.82
CA ASN A 182 5.96 26.41 33.63
C ASN A 182 6.03 25.20 32.68
N LYS A 183 6.23 23.99 33.22
CA LYS A 183 6.24 22.75 32.43
C LYS A 183 4.88 22.49 31.79
N ILE A 184 3.77 22.69 32.51
CA ILE A 184 2.40 22.58 31.98
C ILE A 184 2.17 23.56 30.84
N LYS A 185 2.60 24.83 30.99
CA LYS A 185 2.46 25.83 29.92
C LYS A 185 3.24 25.43 28.66
N GLN A 186 4.48 24.97 28.82
CA GLN A 186 5.33 24.52 27.71
C GLN A 186 4.76 23.27 27.03
N LEU A 187 4.41 22.24 27.80
CA LEU A 187 3.81 21.00 27.26
C LEU A 187 2.44 21.27 26.63
N GLY A 188 1.64 22.16 27.21
CA GLY A 188 0.35 22.56 26.64
C GLY A 188 0.50 23.18 25.25
N GLN A 189 1.50 24.04 25.05
CA GLN A 189 1.82 24.58 23.72
C GLN A 189 2.29 23.49 22.75
N GLN A 190 3.11 22.53 23.20
CA GLN A 190 3.55 21.41 22.37
C GLN A 190 2.39 20.49 21.99
N VAL A 191 1.47 20.20 22.92
CA VAL A 191 0.25 19.42 22.66
C VAL A 191 -0.65 20.14 21.66
N ALA A 192 -0.87 21.45 21.80
CA ALA A 192 -1.66 22.23 20.85
C ALA A 192 -1.05 22.13 19.43
N LYS A 193 0.26 22.36 19.30
CA LYS A 193 0.97 22.20 18.02
C LYS A 193 0.85 20.79 17.44
N ALA A 194 1.06 19.76 18.26
CA ALA A 194 0.93 18.36 17.84
C ALA A 194 -0.52 18.02 17.41
N THR A 195 -1.51 18.63 18.05
CA THR A 195 -2.93 18.50 17.69
C THR A 195 -3.19 19.08 16.31
N ASP A 196 -2.73 20.31 16.06
CA ASP A 196 -2.91 21.00 14.78
C ASP A 196 -2.21 20.23 13.65
N GLU A 197 -0.96 19.80 13.88
CA GLU A 197 -0.20 18.99 12.91
C GLU A 197 -0.90 17.66 12.61
N ASN A 198 -1.41 16.96 13.63
CA ASN A 198 -2.11 15.69 13.46
C ASN A 198 -3.44 15.87 12.72
N ASN A 199 -4.20 16.92 13.02
CA ASN A 199 -5.46 17.23 12.36
C ASN A 199 -5.25 17.63 10.89
N ASN A 200 -4.23 18.45 10.62
CA ASN A 200 -3.87 18.83 9.26
C ASN A 200 -3.42 17.61 8.45
N TYR A 201 -2.54 16.77 9.00
CA TYR A 201 -2.08 15.54 8.34
C TYR A 201 -3.25 14.59 8.09
N SER A 202 -4.12 14.40 9.07
CA SER A 202 -5.31 13.56 8.94
C SER A 202 -6.25 14.06 7.83
N THR A 203 -6.48 15.37 7.76
CA THR A 203 -7.31 15.98 6.71
C THR A 203 -6.68 15.80 5.32
N GLN A 204 -5.37 16.01 5.22
CA GLN A 204 -4.65 15.82 3.97
C GLN A 204 -4.67 14.35 3.53
N MET A 205 -4.46 13.41 4.45
CA MET A 205 -4.54 11.97 4.19
C MET A 205 -5.90 11.57 3.62
N MET A 206 -7.00 12.12 4.15
CA MET A 206 -8.35 11.87 3.60
C MET A 206 -8.46 12.31 2.13
N LYS A 207 -7.94 13.49 1.80
CA LYS A 207 -7.97 14.02 0.43
C LYS A 207 -7.12 13.18 -0.52
N GLU A 208 -5.90 12.84 -0.10
CA GLU A 208 -5.00 11.98 -0.87
C GLU A 208 -5.60 10.59 -1.08
N PHE A 209 -6.32 10.05 -0.10
CA PHE A 209 -6.98 8.76 -0.23
C PHE A 209 -8.15 8.77 -1.22
N ILE A 210 -8.91 9.87 -1.30
CA ILE A 210 -9.96 10.04 -2.32
C ILE A 210 -9.33 10.05 -3.71
N LEU A 211 -8.27 10.85 -3.90
CA LEU A 211 -7.53 10.89 -5.16
C LEU A 211 -6.97 9.51 -5.53
N PHE A 212 -6.37 8.80 -4.56
CA PHE A 212 -5.91 7.43 -4.76
C PHE A 212 -7.02 6.51 -5.27
N LYS A 213 -8.24 6.58 -4.69
CA LYS A 213 -9.37 5.77 -5.16
C LYS A 213 -9.75 6.07 -6.60
N GLU A 214 -9.84 7.34 -6.96
CA GLU A 214 -10.22 7.79 -8.31
C GLU A 214 -9.16 7.41 -9.35
N THR A 215 -7.88 7.66 -9.06
CA THR A 215 -6.75 7.27 -9.91
C THR A 215 -6.70 5.76 -10.09
N LYS A 216 -6.76 5.00 -8.99
CA LYS A 216 -6.76 3.53 -9.00
C LYS A 216 -7.89 2.95 -9.85
N GLU A 217 -9.10 3.52 -9.78
CA GLU A 217 -10.22 3.04 -10.58
C GLU A 217 -10.03 3.34 -12.07
N THR A 218 -9.54 4.53 -12.39
CA THR A 218 -9.30 4.96 -13.77
C THR A 218 -8.19 4.15 -14.42
N GLU A 219 -7.05 4.01 -13.76
CA GLU A 219 -5.90 3.23 -14.24
C GLU A 219 -6.27 1.76 -14.43
N LEU A 220 -6.99 1.15 -13.48
CA LEU A 220 -7.40 -0.25 -13.62
C LEU A 220 -8.34 -0.47 -14.81
N LYS A 221 -9.29 0.46 -15.05
CA LYS A 221 -10.17 0.39 -16.23
C LYS A 221 -9.38 0.53 -17.53
N GLN A 222 -8.45 1.48 -17.60
CA GLN A 222 -7.60 1.68 -18.77
C GLN A 222 -6.72 0.46 -19.04
N SER A 223 -6.12 -0.11 -18.00
CA SER A 223 -5.27 -1.29 -18.10
C SER A 223 -6.05 -2.53 -18.59
N LEU A 224 -7.25 -2.75 -18.06
CA LEU A 224 -8.13 -3.84 -18.50
C LEU A 224 -8.63 -3.64 -19.94
N ALA A 225 -8.89 -2.40 -20.36
CA ALA A 225 -9.25 -2.10 -21.74
C ALA A 225 -8.07 -2.38 -22.68
N ALA A 226 -6.87 -1.90 -22.35
CA ALA A 226 -5.65 -2.17 -23.12
C ALA A 226 -5.35 -3.68 -23.22
N TYR A 227 -5.59 -4.42 -22.12
CA TYR A 227 -5.52 -5.87 -22.11
C TYR A 227 -6.50 -6.50 -23.11
N ALA A 228 -7.77 -6.08 -23.09
CA ALA A 228 -8.78 -6.58 -24.03
C ALA A 228 -8.43 -6.26 -25.49
N ASP A 229 -7.98 -5.04 -25.77
CA ASP A 229 -7.57 -4.60 -27.11
C ASP A 229 -6.41 -5.46 -27.65
N CYS A 230 -5.45 -5.85 -26.80
CA CYS A 230 -4.38 -6.77 -27.19
C CYS A 230 -4.91 -8.14 -27.65
N TYR A 231 -5.95 -8.68 -26.99
CA TYR A 231 -6.56 -9.94 -27.40
C TYR A 231 -7.37 -9.80 -28.69
N ILE A 232 -8.12 -8.71 -28.84
CA ILE A 232 -8.88 -8.42 -30.06
C ILE A 232 -7.92 -8.36 -31.26
N GLU A 233 -6.87 -7.53 -31.17
CA GLU A 233 -5.88 -7.38 -32.24
C GLU A 233 -5.22 -8.73 -32.59
N PHE A 234 -4.89 -9.54 -31.58
CA PHE A 234 -4.35 -10.88 -31.79
C PHE A 234 -5.33 -11.79 -32.54
N TYR A 235 -6.59 -11.85 -32.13
CA TYR A 235 -7.56 -12.74 -32.75
C TYR A 235 -7.91 -12.28 -34.17
N GLU A 236 -8.01 -10.98 -34.43
CA GLU A 236 -8.19 -10.43 -35.77
C GLU A 236 -7.02 -10.81 -36.70
N LYS A 237 -5.78 -10.63 -36.23
CA LYS A 237 -4.58 -11.06 -36.97
C LYS A 237 -4.58 -12.56 -37.19
N SER A 238 -4.98 -13.34 -36.19
CA SER A 238 -5.03 -14.80 -36.25
C SER A 238 -6.03 -15.29 -37.29
N VAL A 239 -7.25 -14.74 -37.31
CA VAL A 239 -8.28 -15.06 -38.30
C VAL A 239 -7.74 -14.77 -39.70
N SER A 240 -7.13 -13.60 -39.92
CA SER A 240 -6.53 -13.27 -41.21
C SER A 240 -5.43 -14.26 -41.63
N ILE A 241 -4.56 -14.70 -40.72
CA ILE A 241 -3.53 -15.71 -41.00
C ILE A 241 -4.16 -17.02 -41.46
N TRP A 242 -5.19 -17.50 -40.75
CA TRP A 242 -5.86 -18.76 -41.07
C TRP A 242 -6.67 -18.68 -42.36
N ASP A 243 -7.40 -17.59 -42.59
CA ASP A 243 -8.18 -17.37 -43.80
C ASP A 243 -7.31 -17.37 -45.06
N ASN A 244 -6.08 -16.86 -44.98
CA ASN A 244 -5.16 -16.84 -46.11
C ASN A 244 -4.65 -18.25 -46.50
N ILE A 245 -4.54 -19.18 -45.53
CA ILE A 245 -4.01 -20.53 -45.79
C ILE A 245 -5.11 -21.54 -46.14
N LEU A 246 -6.37 -21.30 -45.73
CA LEU A 246 -7.48 -22.20 -46.01
C LEU A 246 -7.63 -22.57 -47.51
N PRO A 247 -7.57 -21.62 -48.47
CA PRO A 247 -7.66 -21.95 -49.90
C PRO A 247 -6.55 -22.91 -50.36
N VAL A 248 -5.31 -22.69 -49.90
CA VAL A 248 -4.14 -23.50 -50.24
C VAL A 248 -4.31 -24.94 -49.75
N LEU A 249 -4.89 -25.12 -48.56
CA LEU A 249 -5.15 -26.45 -48.00
C LEU A 249 -6.29 -27.17 -48.73
N ASN A 250 -7.28 -26.45 -49.25
CA ASN A 250 -8.36 -27.03 -50.04
C ASN A 250 -7.89 -27.58 -51.39
N GLU A 251 -6.74 -27.13 -51.89
CA GLU A 251 -6.12 -27.64 -53.13
C GLU A 251 -5.45 -29.02 -52.94
N ILE A 252 -5.34 -29.53 -51.71
CA ILE A 252 -4.70 -30.83 -51.39
C ILE A 252 -5.65 -32.04 -51.63
N GLN A 253 -6.83 -31.82 -52.22
CA GLN A 253 -7.81 -32.88 -52.50
C GLN A 253 -7.38 -33.85 -53.61
#